data_AF-A0A2V2B389-F1
#
_entry.id   AF-A0A2V2B389-F1
#
_cell.length_a   1.000
_cell.length_b   1.000
_cell.length_c   1.000
_cell.angle_alpha   90.00
_cell.angle_beta   90.00
_cell.angle_gamma   90.00
#
_symmetry.space_group_name_H-M   'P 1'
#
loop_
_entity.id
_entity.type
_entity.pdbx_description
1 polymer ?
#
loop_
_entity_poly.entity_id
_entity_poly.type
_entity_poly.pdbx_seq_one_letter_code
_entity_poly.pdbx_strand_id
1 'polypeptide(L)'
;MDTADATDAGDATDAERHVLIVDGANVVGSVPDGWWRDRRGAAVRLRDLLAGRGGDEEIVLVVEGAARGVESVPGVRVDSAPGSGDDRIVELAATYAERGCVVVTADRELRARVRAYGVECVGPRAVRPVD
;
A
#
# COMPACT_ATOMS: atom_id res chain seq x y z
N MET A 1 32.25 -21.98 -21.92
CA MET A 1 32.10 -22.98 -20.84
C MET A 1 33.12 -22.59 -19.79
N ASP A 2 32.81 -21.83 -18.75
CA ASP A 2 31.56 -21.53 -18.05
C ASP A 2 31.65 -20.08 -17.56
N THR A 3 30.54 -19.34 -17.53
CA THR A 3 30.43 -18.12 -16.73
C THR A 3 29.19 -18.30 -15.89
N ALA A 4 29.42 -18.43 -14.59
CA ALA A 4 28.45 -18.81 -13.59
C ALA A 4 27.26 -17.84 -13.55
N ASP A 5 26.08 -18.45 -13.56
CA ASP A 5 24.81 -17.91 -13.13
C ASP A 5 24.90 -17.54 -11.65
N ALA A 6 24.69 -16.26 -11.35
CA ALA A 6 24.68 -15.76 -9.98
C ALA A 6 23.67 -14.62 -9.83
N THR A 7 22.52 -14.99 -9.26
CA THR A 7 21.70 -14.27 -8.26
C THR A 7 20.26 -14.01 -8.72
N ASP A 8 19.44 -15.05 -8.63
CA ASP A 8 17.97 -15.01 -8.69
C ASP A 8 17.33 -15.25 -7.30
N ALA A 9 18.09 -15.03 -6.22
CA ALA A 9 17.61 -15.30 -4.86
C ALA A 9 16.64 -14.23 -4.29
N GLY A 10 16.39 -13.14 -5.03
CA GLY A 10 15.51 -12.05 -4.61
C GLY A 10 14.03 -12.23 -4.99
N ASP A 11 13.77 -12.89 -6.11
CA ASP A 11 12.43 -12.92 -6.74
C ASP A 11 11.47 -13.89 -6.02
N ALA A 12 11.97 -15.07 -5.62
CA ALA A 12 11.17 -16.05 -4.90
C ALA A 12 10.74 -15.58 -3.50
N THR A 13 11.54 -14.74 -2.83
CA THR A 13 11.16 -14.19 -1.52
C THR A 13 10.09 -13.12 -1.60
N ASP A 14 9.93 -12.41 -2.72
CA ASP A 14 8.85 -11.44 -2.89
C ASP A 14 7.55 -12.14 -3.24
N ALA A 15 7.58 -13.17 -4.11
CA ALA A 15 6.39 -13.90 -4.54
C ALA A 15 5.58 -14.50 -3.37
N GLU A 16 6.25 -14.98 -2.32
CA GLU A 16 5.61 -15.57 -1.13
C GLU A 16 5.19 -14.55 -0.06
N ARG A 17 5.62 -13.28 -0.16
CA ARG A 17 5.19 -12.23 0.78
C ARG A 17 3.72 -11.87 0.54
N HIS A 18 2.98 -11.76 1.63
CA HIS A 18 1.63 -11.20 1.60
C HIS A 18 1.68 -9.72 1.19
N VAL A 19 0.67 -9.27 0.45
CA VAL A 19 0.63 -7.89 -0.07
C VAL A 19 -0.31 -7.03 0.77
N LEU A 20 0.20 -5.92 1.30
CA LEU A 20 -0.58 -4.92 2.01
C LEU A 20 -0.75 -3.67 1.13
N ILE A 21 -1.96 -3.46 0.60
CA ILE A 21 -2.30 -2.26 -0.16
C ILE A 21 -2.89 -1.23 0.80
N VAL A 22 -2.29 -0.05 0.86
CA VAL A 22 -2.70 1.03 1.78
C VAL A 22 -3.32 2.17 0.99
N ASP A 23 -4.57 2.49 1.32
CA ASP A 23 -5.27 3.67 0.81
C ASP A 23 -4.74 4.93 1.51
N GLY A 24 -3.81 5.64 0.86
CA GLY A 24 -3.16 6.80 1.44
C GLY A 24 -4.13 7.94 1.73
N ALA A 25 -5.11 8.18 0.86
CA ALA A 25 -6.07 9.26 1.02
C ALA A 25 -7.01 9.02 2.20
N ASN A 26 -7.52 7.78 2.34
CA ASN A 26 -8.39 7.37 3.43
C ASN A 26 -7.65 7.32 4.77
N VAL A 27 -6.42 6.77 4.81
CA VAL A 27 -5.61 6.74 6.03
C VAL A 27 -5.33 8.16 6.51
N VAL A 28 -4.76 9.02 5.65
CA VAL A 28 -4.46 10.42 5.99
C VAL A 28 -5.73 11.19 6.39
N GLY A 29 -6.83 10.99 5.65
CA GLY A 29 -8.10 11.65 5.94
C GLY A 29 -8.75 11.22 7.26
N SER A 30 -8.39 10.04 7.76
CA SER A 30 -8.94 9.49 9.00
C SER A 30 -8.18 9.89 10.27
N VAL A 31 -7.05 10.62 10.15
CA VAL A 31 -6.26 11.10 11.29
C VAL A 31 -6.77 12.47 11.76
N PRO A 32 -7.19 12.63 13.03
CA PRO A 32 -7.79 13.86 13.55
C PRO A 32 -6.76 14.92 14.00
N ASP A 33 -5.61 15.00 13.33
CA ASP A 33 -4.48 15.86 13.70
C ASP A 33 -4.21 16.99 12.70
N GLY A 34 -5.03 17.10 11.65
CA GLY A 34 -4.91 18.14 10.64
C GLY A 34 -3.93 17.83 9.50
N TRP A 35 -3.40 16.61 9.41
CA TRP A 35 -2.51 16.17 8.32
C TRP A 35 -3.09 16.40 6.92
N TRP A 36 -4.41 16.44 6.78
CA TRP A 36 -5.08 16.70 5.51
C TRP A 36 -4.71 18.05 4.86
N ARG A 37 -4.21 19.03 5.62
CA ARG A 37 -3.80 20.35 5.10
C ARG A 37 -2.55 20.28 4.23
N ASP A 38 -1.65 19.35 4.54
CA ASP A 38 -0.46 19.05 3.74
C ASP A 38 -0.51 17.57 3.33
N ARG A 39 -1.26 17.30 2.26
CA ARG A 39 -1.49 15.95 1.75
C ARG A 39 -0.19 15.23 1.39
N ARG A 40 0.77 15.94 0.78
CA ARG A 40 2.06 15.35 0.40
C ARG A 40 2.89 15.02 1.62
N GLY A 41 3.07 15.95 2.55
CA GLY A 41 3.82 15.69 3.78
C GLY A 41 3.18 14.62 4.65
N ALA A 42 1.84 14.55 4.68
CA ALA A 42 1.12 13.48 5.37
C ALA A 42 1.36 12.11 4.74
N ALA A 43 1.34 12.02 3.41
CA ALA A 43 1.66 10.78 2.70
C ALA A 43 3.13 10.36 2.90
N VAL A 44 4.07 11.31 2.94
CA VAL A 44 5.49 11.05 3.30
C VAL A 44 5.59 10.46 4.70
N ARG A 45 4.96 11.08 5.70
CA ARG A 45 4.97 10.57 7.08
C ARG A 45 4.34 9.18 7.18
N LEU A 46 3.23 8.95 6.48
CA LEU A 46 2.61 7.63 6.42
C LEU A 46 3.54 6.59 5.80
N ARG A 47 4.19 6.90 4.67
CA ARG A 47 5.18 6.02 4.02
C ARG A 47 6.31 5.67 5.00
N ASP A 48 6.86 6.65 5.70
CA ASP A 48 7.99 6.42 6.61
C ASP A 48 7.57 5.57 7.82
N LEU A 49 6.34 5.75 8.33
CA LEU A 49 5.76 4.88 9.36
C LEU A 49 5.58 3.44 8.86
N LEU A 50 5.08 3.27 7.63
CA LEU A 50 4.90 1.96 7.01
C LEU A 50 6.24 1.25 6.81
N ALA A 51 7.28 1.98 6.40
CA ALA A 51 8.63 1.43 6.24
C ALA A 51 9.21 0.93 7.56
N GLY A 52 8.81 1.52 8.68
CA GLY A 52 9.18 1.09 10.03
C GLY A 52 8.46 -0.17 10.54
N ARG A 53 7.43 -0.69 9.85
CA ARG A 53 6.70 -1.90 10.29
C ARG A 53 7.57 -3.15 10.22
N GLY A 54 8.49 -3.21 9.26
CA GLY A 54 9.31 -4.40 8.99
C GLY A 54 8.47 -5.63 8.64
N GLY A 55 9.14 -6.75 8.39
CA GLY A 55 8.51 -8.07 8.23
C GLY A 55 8.42 -8.60 6.80
N ASP A 56 7.60 -9.64 6.64
CA ASP A 56 7.42 -10.45 5.43
C ASP A 56 6.25 -9.94 4.55
N GLU A 57 5.97 -8.65 4.57
CA GLU A 57 4.87 -8.03 3.79
C GLU A 57 5.44 -7.15 2.66
N GLU A 58 4.91 -7.28 1.46
CA GLU A 58 5.11 -6.29 0.39
C GLU A 58 4.09 -5.16 0.59
N ILE A 59 4.55 -3.95 0.93
CA ILE A 59 3.67 -2.81 1.18
C ILE A 59 3.57 -1.92 -0.07
N VAL A 60 2.33 -1.68 -0.52
CA VAL A 60 2.01 -0.75 -1.60
C VAL A 60 1.15 0.39 -1.05
N LEU A 61 1.73 1.59 -0.95
CA LEU A 61 1.00 2.80 -0.60
C LEU A 61 0.46 3.48 -1.86
N VAL A 62 -0.87 3.51 -2.01
CA VAL A 62 -1.52 4.20 -3.13
C VAL A 62 -1.75 5.68 -2.76
N VAL A 63 -1.25 6.58 -3.60
CA VAL A 63 -1.43 8.03 -3.44
C VAL A 63 -2.11 8.63 -4.67
N GLU A 64 -2.84 9.73 -4.47
CA GLU A 64 -3.55 10.45 -5.52
C GLU A 64 -3.46 11.96 -5.35
N GLY A 65 -3.88 12.70 -6.38
CA GLY A 65 -3.99 14.16 -6.35
C GLY A 65 -2.75 14.87 -5.80
N ALA A 66 -2.94 15.71 -4.77
CA ALA A 66 -1.89 16.53 -4.17
C ALA A 66 -0.79 15.73 -3.45
N ALA A 67 -0.97 14.42 -3.25
CA ALA A 67 0.06 13.54 -2.69
C ALA A 67 0.89 12.81 -3.76
N ARG A 68 0.63 13.02 -5.06
CA ARG A 68 1.50 12.48 -6.14
C ARG A 68 2.92 13.04 -6.03
N GLY A 69 3.90 12.25 -6.48
CA GLY A 69 5.33 12.59 -6.39
C GLY A 69 5.93 12.36 -5.00
N VAL A 70 5.28 11.54 -4.17
CA VAL A 70 5.92 10.90 -3.03
C VAL A 70 6.70 9.71 -3.56
N GLU A 71 8.00 9.68 -3.30
CA GLU A 71 8.91 8.62 -3.77
C GLU A 71 8.78 7.36 -2.91
N SER A 72 9.05 6.22 -3.52
CA SER A 72 9.19 4.94 -2.80
C SER A 72 10.44 4.94 -1.91
N VAL A 73 10.45 4.08 -0.90
CA VAL A 73 11.61 3.82 -0.02
C VAL A 73 11.76 2.32 0.18
N PRO A 74 12.93 1.81 0.62
CA PRO A 74 13.06 0.40 0.96
C PRO A 74 11.95 -0.05 1.92
N GLY A 75 11.25 -1.14 1.56
CA GLY A 75 10.11 -1.67 2.32
C GLY A 75 8.74 -1.09 1.99
N VAL A 76 8.64 0.00 1.22
CA VAL A 76 7.34 0.58 0.79
C VAL A 76 7.39 1.07 -0.65
N ARG A 77 6.64 0.41 -1.52
CA ARG A 77 6.36 0.89 -2.87
C ARG A 77 5.26 1.94 -2.82
N VAL A 78 5.49 3.11 -3.42
CA VAL A 78 4.47 4.14 -3.59
C VAL A 78 3.94 4.08 -5.02
N ASP A 79 2.64 3.86 -5.17
CA ASP A 79 1.94 3.81 -6.45
C ASP A 79 1.07 5.06 -6.61
N SER A 80 1.43 5.94 -7.54
CA SER A 80 0.66 7.16 -7.81
C SER A 80 -0.48 6.85 -8.78
N ALA A 81 -1.72 6.82 -8.28
CA ALA A 81 -2.91 6.60 -9.10
C ALA A 81 -3.03 7.72 -10.14
N PRO A 82 -3.12 7.45 -11.46
CA PRO A 82 -3.23 8.46 -12.50
C PRO A 82 -4.62 9.15 -12.52
N GLY A 83 -5.63 8.49 -11.97
CA GLY A 83 -6.97 9.01 -11.70
C GLY A 83 -7.32 8.87 -10.22
N SER A 84 -8.39 8.11 -9.95
CA SER A 84 -8.87 7.77 -8.61
C SER A 84 -7.98 6.75 -7.91
N GLY A 85 -7.69 6.97 -6.62
CA GLY A 85 -7.04 6.00 -5.75
C GLY A 85 -7.83 4.69 -5.65
N ASP A 86 -9.16 4.76 -5.54
CA ASP A 86 -10.03 3.59 -5.39
C ASP A 86 -9.93 2.65 -6.58
N ASP A 87 -9.96 3.20 -7.80
CA ASP A 87 -9.87 2.40 -9.03
C ASP A 87 -8.50 1.72 -9.11
N ARG A 88 -7.44 2.45 -8.76
CA ARG A 88 -6.09 1.91 -8.72
C ARG A 88 -5.93 0.80 -7.68
N ILE A 89 -6.54 0.96 -6.51
CA ILE A 89 -6.54 -0.07 -5.46
C ILE A 89 -7.27 -1.33 -5.94
N VAL A 90 -8.40 -1.20 -6.65
CA VAL A 90 -9.13 -2.35 -7.19
C VAL A 90 -8.29 -3.11 -8.23
N GLU A 91 -7.62 -2.39 -9.14
CA GLU A 91 -6.70 -3.01 -10.11
C GLU A 91 -5.58 -3.80 -9.42
N LEU A 92 -4.94 -3.18 -8.42
CA LEU A 92 -3.85 -3.82 -7.66
C LEU A 92 -4.36 -5.01 -6.83
N ALA A 93 -5.51 -4.88 -6.18
CA ALA A 93 -6.13 -5.95 -5.40
C ALA A 93 -6.46 -7.16 -6.28
N ALA A 94 -7.01 -6.93 -7.47
CA ALA A 94 -7.24 -8.00 -8.45
C ALA A 94 -5.92 -8.65 -8.90
N THR A 95 -4.87 -7.86 -9.10
CA THR A 95 -3.54 -8.35 -9.49
C THR A 95 -2.90 -9.23 -8.42
N TYR A 96 -3.06 -8.90 -7.14
CA TYR A 96 -2.41 -9.58 -6.02
C TYR A 96 -3.32 -10.56 -5.27
N ALA A 97 -4.54 -10.81 -5.75
CA ALA A 97 -5.54 -11.62 -5.05
C ALA A 97 -5.02 -13.02 -4.64
N GLU A 98 -4.24 -13.67 -5.52
CA GLU A 98 -3.71 -15.01 -5.29
C GLU A 98 -2.53 -15.05 -4.29
N ARG A 99 -1.95 -13.89 -3.93
CA ARG A 99 -0.80 -13.76 -3.02
C ARG A 99 -1.18 -13.45 -1.57
N GLY A 100 -2.45 -13.58 -1.19
CA GLY A 100 -2.89 -13.23 0.17
C GLY A 100 -2.89 -11.72 0.41
N CYS A 101 -3.58 -10.97 -0.46
CA CYS A 101 -3.67 -9.52 -0.40
C CYS A 101 -4.63 -9.02 0.68
N VAL A 102 -4.26 -7.94 1.36
CA VAL A 102 -5.10 -7.18 2.32
C VAL A 102 -5.12 -5.70 1.94
N VAL A 103 -6.30 -5.08 1.95
CA VAL A 103 -6.47 -3.64 1.70
C VAL A 103 -6.76 -2.89 3.00
N VAL A 104 -6.00 -1.82 3.26
CA VAL A 104 -6.22 -0.91 4.38
C VAL A 104 -7.07 0.27 3.94
N THR A 105 -8.36 0.26 4.28
CA THR A 105 -9.28 1.37 4.02
C THR A 105 -10.50 1.29 4.94
N ALA A 106 -11.11 2.42 5.28
CA ALA A 106 -12.43 2.49 5.92
C ALA A 106 -13.58 2.64 4.92
N ASP A 107 -13.29 2.86 3.64
CA ASP A 107 -14.31 3.10 2.62
C ASP A 107 -15.16 1.85 2.36
N ARG A 108 -16.49 1.98 2.44
CA ARG A 108 -17.40 0.84 2.33
C ARG A 108 -17.60 0.38 0.89
N GLU A 109 -17.58 1.30 -0.06
CA GLU A 109 -17.74 1.01 -1.47
C GLU A 109 -16.49 0.31 -2.00
N LEU A 110 -15.30 0.85 -1.70
CA LEU A 110 -14.04 0.22 -2.05
C LEU A 110 -13.92 -1.18 -1.45
N ARG A 111 -14.29 -1.36 -0.17
CA ARG A 111 -14.35 -2.68 0.48
C ARG A 111 -15.23 -3.67 -0.27
N ALA A 112 -16.39 -3.23 -0.75
CA ALA A 112 -17.28 -4.10 -1.51
C ALA A 112 -16.65 -4.50 -2.84
N ARG A 113 -15.99 -3.56 -3.53
CA ARG A 113 -15.31 -3.80 -4.82
C ARG A 113 -14.15 -4.78 -4.72
N VAL A 114 -13.25 -4.62 -3.74
CA VAL A 114 -12.07 -5.50 -3.63
C VAL A 114 -12.44 -6.91 -3.14
N ARG A 115 -13.48 -7.04 -2.31
CA ARG A 115 -13.99 -8.36 -1.86
C ARG A 115 -14.53 -9.23 -3.00
N ALA A 116 -14.93 -8.63 -4.13
CA ALA A 116 -15.31 -9.38 -5.32
C ALA A 116 -14.15 -10.23 -5.88
N TYR A 117 -12.91 -9.90 -5.52
CA TYR A 117 -11.69 -10.64 -5.87
C TYR A 117 -11.18 -11.54 -4.72
N GLY A 118 -11.95 -11.72 -3.65
CA GLY A 118 -11.53 -12.50 -2.48
C GLY A 118 -10.54 -11.78 -1.56
N VAL A 119 -10.32 -10.47 -1.76
CA VAL A 119 -9.37 -9.67 -0.98
C VAL A 119 -10.00 -9.18 0.33
N GLU A 120 -9.28 -9.35 1.43
CA GLU A 120 -9.70 -8.89 2.75
C GLU A 120 -9.45 -7.38 2.94
N CYS A 121 -10.14 -6.79 3.91
CA CYS A 121 -9.92 -5.38 4.26
C CYS A 121 -9.85 -5.15 5.75
N VAL A 122 -8.92 -4.30 6.17
CA VAL A 122 -8.77 -3.81 7.53
C VAL A 122 -8.97 -2.29 7.59
N GLY A 123 -9.31 -1.78 8.78
CA GLY A 123 -9.50 -0.34 8.96
C GLY A 123 -8.16 0.40 9.06
N PRO A 124 -8.13 1.74 8.84
CA PRO A 124 -6.87 2.47 8.81
C PRO A 124 -6.16 2.52 10.16
N ARG A 125 -6.81 2.14 11.27
CA ARG A 125 -6.16 1.96 12.58
C ARG A 125 -5.10 0.85 12.57
N ALA A 126 -5.16 -0.08 11.62
CA ALA A 126 -4.18 -1.16 11.48
C ALA A 126 -2.77 -0.67 11.12
N VAL A 127 -2.65 0.54 10.56
CA VAL A 127 -1.38 1.12 10.09
C VAL A 127 -1.04 2.47 10.67
N ARG A 128 -1.88 2.99 11.58
CA ARG A 128 -1.63 4.24 12.28
C ARG A 128 -0.89 3.96 13.59
N PRO A 129 -0.01 4.87 14.06
CA PRO A 129 0.54 4.78 15.39
C PRO A 129 -0.60 4.77 16.43
N VAL A 130 -0.43 3.99 17.49
CA VAL A 130 -1.27 4.10 18.69
C VAL A 130 -0.88 5.40 19.40
N ASP A 131 -1.86 6.26 19.68
CA ASP A 131 -1.68 7.44 20.52
C ASP A 131 -1.27 7.06 21.95
#